data_AF-A0A1E7L0H7-F1
#
_entry.id   AF-A0A1E7L0H7-F1
#
_cell.length_a   1.000
_cell.length_b   1.000
_cell.length_c   1.000
_cell.angle_alpha   90.00
_cell.angle_beta   90.00
_cell.angle_gamma   90.00
#
_symmetry.space_group_name_H-M   'P 1'
#
loop_
_entity.id
_entity.type
_entity.pdbx_description
1 polymer ?
#
loop_
_entity_poly.entity_id
_entity_poly.type
_entity_poly.pdbx_seq_one_letter_code
_entity_poly.pdbx_strand_id
1 'polypeptide(L)'
;YALYLGLHLCHADATLVRDAPGLPADAARTDLGPLPADAAASAELVVDVTEVDLVPRPYLRVTADVRVDGAVVGRVAGVTVAVCEKPGVPVGPERGGRPSRWLGRLGRYGDRAMLGEFHLAQLCRGDHGIAFGPEFARYSHVRSTRPPDGGLLLVDRIMESTGVRGELNQGTHRTEYDSPSDSWYYADTANASMPNCVHMETSLQAALLLGYYLGPTLSDPDAAVALRNLGGTATVLREVDLRDRTVVQHSELLSTAPVPGATLQTFAYTASVDGEPFYSGETQFGYFSDAAMANQTGLDAGRPVPTWWDAQEPRPAVRTIDVAARRADPAARLVSRGQLALLDEIQVVDGGGEFGLGYLRAVQPIDPGHWVFARHFRYDPVIPGSFGVEAVVHALQEWLLDSGHGDGLPDAGFVLPVGAPFTWKYRGQFLPTDGEYLLEVHIRSVERRPGRVRVTGDASMWKPGLRIYELTGVAVELRTEGARPW
;
A
#
# COMPACT_ATOMS: atom_id res chain seq x y z
N TYR A 1 23.86 -14.34 4.41
CA TYR A 1 22.81 -14.78 3.48
C TYR A 1 21.44 -14.95 4.12
N ALA A 2 21.26 -15.78 5.17
CA ALA A 2 19.94 -15.94 5.83
C ALA A 2 19.26 -14.63 6.27
N LEU A 3 20.04 -13.67 6.79
CA LEU A 3 19.54 -12.33 7.14
C LEU A 3 19.11 -11.53 5.89
N TYR A 4 19.87 -11.63 4.80
CA TYR A 4 19.56 -10.98 3.52
C TYR A 4 18.24 -11.50 2.92
N LEU A 5 17.99 -12.81 3.02
CA LEU A 5 16.71 -13.41 2.64
C LEU A 5 15.54 -13.05 3.57
N GLY A 6 15.79 -12.33 4.67
CA GLY A 6 14.74 -11.97 5.61
C GLY A 6 14.23 -13.12 6.48
N LEU A 7 14.91 -14.29 6.55
CA LEU A 7 14.43 -15.44 7.33
C LEU A 7 14.23 -15.11 8.82
N HIS A 8 15.03 -14.19 9.35
CA HIS A 8 14.92 -13.67 10.70
C HIS A 8 13.61 -12.91 10.99
N LEU A 9 12.91 -12.42 9.95
CA LEU A 9 11.63 -11.72 10.07
C LEU A 9 10.45 -12.68 10.25
N CYS A 10 10.67 -14.00 10.16
CA CYS A 10 9.64 -15.01 10.38
C CYS A 10 9.32 -15.25 11.87
N HIS A 11 10.13 -14.73 12.79
CA HIS A 11 9.97 -14.91 14.24
C HIS A 11 10.25 -13.61 15.00
N ALA A 12 9.59 -13.43 16.15
CA ALA A 12 9.94 -12.36 17.09
C ALA A 12 11.30 -12.65 17.76
N ASP A 13 12.14 -11.62 17.89
CA ASP A 13 13.46 -11.66 18.54
C ASP A 13 14.28 -12.92 18.19
N ALA A 14 14.41 -13.16 16.89
CA ALA A 14 15.04 -14.34 16.35
C ALA A 14 16.57 -14.37 16.58
N THR A 15 17.12 -15.57 16.64
CA THR A 15 18.55 -15.86 16.65
C THR A 15 18.85 -17.00 15.66
N LEU A 16 20.10 -17.05 15.21
CA LEU A 16 20.61 -18.13 14.38
C LEU A 16 21.18 -19.23 15.29
N VAL A 17 20.75 -20.47 15.08
CA VAL A 17 21.22 -21.65 15.82
C VAL A 17 21.65 -22.75 14.87
N ARG A 18 22.56 -23.62 15.30
CA ARG A 18 23.01 -24.77 14.51
C ARG A 18 22.07 -25.97 14.61
N ASP A 19 21.44 -26.12 15.77
CA ASP A 19 20.55 -27.23 16.08
C ASP A 19 19.18 -26.69 16.51
N ALA A 20 18.12 -27.17 15.88
CA ALA A 20 16.74 -26.91 16.26
C ALA A 20 15.87 -28.14 15.97
N PRO A 21 14.76 -28.34 16.71
CA PRO A 21 13.84 -29.44 16.44
C PRO A 21 13.29 -29.40 15.02
N GLY A 22 13.30 -30.56 14.33
CA GLY A 22 12.71 -30.72 13.01
C GLY A 22 13.60 -30.29 11.83
N LEU A 23 14.85 -29.90 12.07
CA LEU A 23 15.81 -29.67 11.00
C LEU A 23 16.26 -30.98 10.34
N PRO A 24 16.75 -30.93 9.08
CA PRO A 24 17.38 -32.08 8.44
C PRO A 24 18.45 -32.70 9.35
N ALA A 25 18.34 -34.00 9.60
CA ALA A 25 19.15 -34.73 10.60
C ALA A 25 20.58 -35.05 10.15
N ASP A 26 20.97 -34.65 8.93
CA ASP A 26 22.30 -34.91 8.41
C ASP A 26 23.34 -34.10 9.18
N ALA A 27 24.17 -34.79 9.97
CA ALA A 27 25.28 -34.16 10.66
C ALA A 27 26.24 -33.48 9.66
N ALA A 28 26.75 -32.31 10.04
CA ALA A 28 27.80 -31.65 9.28
C ALA A 28 29.01 -32.58 9.16
N ARG A 29 29.47 -32.80 7.93
CA ARG A 29 30.64 -33.65 7.63
C ARG A 29 31.80 -32.76 7.28
N THR A 30 32.92 -32.99 7.95
CA THR A 30 34.16 -32.24 7.73
C THR A 30 35.18 -33.19 7.14
N ASP A 31 35.66 -32.88 5.95
CA ASP A 31 36.78 -33.54 5.29
C ASP A 31 37.88 -32.50 5.08
N LEU A 32 38.86 -32.49 5.98
CA LEU A 32 40.00 -31.56 5.92
C LEU A 32 41.23 -32.33 5.46
N GLY A 33 41.75 -31.94 4.31
CA GLY A 33 43.09 -32.31 3.87
C GLY A 33 44.17 -31.55 4.66
N PRO A 34 45.44 -31.92 4.49
CA PRO A 34 46.55 -31.22 5.13
C PRO A 34 46.58 -29.75 4.68
N LEU A 35 46.58 -28.83 5.64
CA LEU A 35 46.81 -27.41 5.36
C LEU A 35 48.27 -27.21 4.95
N PRO A 36 48.55 -26.42 3.90
CA PRO A 36 49.92 -26.05 3.56
C PRO A 36 50.60 -25.36 4.75
N ALA A 37 51.85 -25.73 5.04
CA ALA A 37 52.61 -25.18 6.15
C ALA A 37 53.10 -23.73 5.90
N ASP A 38 52.86 -23.20 4.70
CA ASP A 38 53.40 -21.92 4.27
C ASP A 38 52.51 -20.76 4.73
N ALA A 39 53.08 -19.84 5.50
CA ALA A 39 52.38 -18.72 6.12
C ALA A 39 51.97 -17.63 5.10
N ALA A 40 52.45 -17.71 3.85
CA ALA A 40 52.14 -16.78 2.78
C ALA A 40 50.96 -17.20 1.88
N ALA A 41 50.40 -18.40 2.07
CA ALA A 41 49.37 -18.94 1.19
C ALA A 41 48.01 -18.23 1.39
N SER A 42 47.33 -17.93 0.28
CA SER A 42 46.03 -17.28 0.31
C SER A 42 44.93 -18.30 0.58
N ALA A 43 44.14 -18.09 1.63
CA ALA A 43 43.00 -18.97 1.98
C ALA A 43 41.67 -18.29 1.61
N GLU A 44 40.82 -19.03 0.90
CA GLU A 44 39.46 -18.63 0.52
C GLU A 44 38.45 -19.63 1.10
N LEU A 45 37.31 -19.12 1.58
CA LEU A 45 36.16 -19.93 1.96
C LEU A 45 35.03 -19.70 0.94
N VAL A 46 34.74 -20.71 0.13
CA VAL A 46 33.62 -20.67 -0.82
C VAL A 46 32.43 -21.36 -0.18
N VAL A 47 31.33 -20.62 0.03
CA VAL A 47 30.12 -21.13 0.68
C VAL A 47 28.99 -21.22 -0.33
N ASP A 48 28.59 -22.45 -0.65
CA ASP A 48 27.46 -22.75 -1.52
C ASP A 48 26.21 -22.98 -0.68
N VAL A 49 25.15 -22.23 -0.97
CA VAL A 49 23.83 -22.45 -0.38
C VAL A 49 23.17 -23.62 -1.10
N THR A 50 22.98 -24.72 -0.38
CA THR A 50 22.43 -25.97 -0.94
C THR A 50 20.93 -26.11 -0.71
N GLU A 51 20.39 -25.46 0.33
CA GLU A 51 18.97 -25.56 0.69
C GLU A 51 18.52 -24.29 1.45
N VAL A 52 17.30 -23.85 1.17
CA VAL A 52 16.58 -22.83 1.92
C VAL A 52 15.15 -23.32 2.07
N ASP A 53 14.63 -23.39 3.29
CA ASP A 53 13.24 -23.78 3.53
C ASP A 53 12.67 -22.99 4.73
N LEU A 54 11.35 -22.98 4.83
CA LEU A 54 10.56 -22.39 5.92
C LEU A 54 9.91 -23.45 6.82
N VAL A 55 9.87 -24.72 6.40
CA VAL A 55 9.14 -25.79 7.08
C VAL A 55 10.09 -26.88 7.59
N PRO A 56 9.92 -27.37 8.84
CA PRO A 56 8.97 -26.92 9.86
C PRO A 56 9.34 -25.57 10.49
N ARG A 57 10.56 -25.08 10.24
CA ARG A 57 11.07 -23.78 10.67
C ARG A 57 12.00 -23.21 9.61
N PRO A 58 12.22 -21.88 9.55
CA PRO A 58 13.14 -21.27 8.61
C PRO A 58 14.58 -21.73 8.85
N TYR A 59 15.23 -22.26 7.81
CA TYR A 59 16.63 -22.62 7.86
C TYR A 59 17.34 -22.41 6.52
N LEU A 60 18.67 -22.40 6.60
CA LEU A 60 19.60 -22.33 5.50
C LEU A 60 20.60 -23.48 5.67
N ARG A 61 20.82 -24.28 4.62
CA ARG A 61 21.87 -25.30 4.58
C ARG A 61 22.94 -24.92 3.57
N VAL A 62 24.20 -25.11 3.96
CA VAL A 62 25.34 -24.77 3.12
C VAL A 62 26.37 -25.89 3.07
N THR A 63 27.16 -25.87 2.00
CA THR A 63 28.45 -26.56 1.90
C THR A 63 29.53 -25.49 1.77
N ALA A 64 30.66 -25.68 2.47
CA ALA A 64 31.76 -24.74 2.46
C ALA A 64 33.06 -25.43 2.06
N ASP A 65 33.71 -24.92 1.02
CA ASP A 65 35.03 -25.36 0.58
C ASP A 65 36.09 -24.40 1.11
N VAL A 66 37.10 -24.95 1.77
CA VAL A 66 38.34 -24.24 2.11
C VAL A 66 39.30 -24.43 0.95
N ARG A 67 39.66 -23.32 0.30
CA ARG A 67 40.63 -23.30 -0.80
C ARG A 67 41.91 -22.61 -0.36
N VAL A 68 43.05 -23.17 -0.74
CA VAL A 68 44.35 -22.53 -0.58
C VAL A 68 45.00 -22.43 -1.95
N ASP A 69 45.34 -21.21 -2.36
CA ASP A 69 45.87 -20.89 -3.69
C ASP A 69 45.02 -21.49 -4.83
N GLY A 70 43.69 -21.43 -4.66
CA GLY A 70 42.69 -21.91 -5.63
C GLY A 70 42.39 -23.41 -5.58
N ALA A 71 43.16 -24.21 -4.84
CA ALA A 71 42.91 -25.64 -4.67
C ALA A 71 42.05 -25.92 -3.44
N VAL A 72 41.00 -26.75 -3.57
CA VAL A 72 40.20 -27.19 -2.41
C VAL A 72 41.03 -28.10 -1.52
N VAL A 73 41.34 -27.64 -0.32
CA VAL A 73 42.09 -28.39 0.70
C VAL A 73 41.19 -28.95 1.78
N GLY A 74 39.91 -28.57 1.81
CA GLY A 74 38.94 -29.18 2.70
C GLY A 74 37.51 -28.78 2.36
N ARG A 75 36.56 -29.59 2.81
CA ARG A 75 35.13 -29.39 2.62
C ARG A 75 34.37 -29.64 3.91
N VAL A 76 33.45 -28.74 4.22
CA VAL A 76 32.45 -28.92 5.28
C VAL A 76 31.08 -28.96 4.61
N ALA A 77 30.45 -30.13 4.58
CA ALA A 77 29.14 -30.33 3.95
C ALA A 77 28.03 -30.42 5.01
N GLY A 78 26.86 -29.90 4.68
CA GLY A 78 25.65 -30.05 5.49
C GLY A 78 25.63 -29.18 6.75
N VAL A 79 26.27 -28.00 6.71
CA VAL A 79 26.13 -27.02 7.80
C VAL A 79 24.76 -26.39 7.70
N THR A 80 23.91 -26.67 8.69
CA THR A 80 22.58 -26.07 8.79
C THR A 80 22.61 -24.93 9.80
N VAL A 81 21.93 -23.84 9.45
CA VAL A 81 21.65 -22.71 10.34
C VAL A 81 20.15 -22.48 10.32
N ALA A 82 19.50 -22.67 11.46
CA ALA A 82 18.10 -22.39 11.64
C ALA A 82 17.87 -21.03 12.29
N VAL A 83 16.70 -20.46 12.01
CA VAL A 83 16.18 -19.29 12.69
C VAL A 83 15.22 -19.75 13.77
N CYS A 84 15.46 -19.34 15.00
CA CYS A 84 14.57 -19.61 16.13
C CYS A 84 14.38 -18.37 16.98
N GLU A 85 13.20 -18.22 17.56
CA GLU A 85 12.97 -17.28 18.64
C GLU A 85 13.95 -17.54 19.81
N LYS A 86 14.44 -16.47 20.46
CA LYS A 86 15.19 -16.66 21.71
C LYS A 86 14.31 -17.28 22.79
N PRO A 87 14.89 -17.99 23.78
CA PRO A 87 14.12 -18.55 24.88
C PRO A 87 13.22 -17.52 25.60
N GLY A 88 11.96 -17.89 25.79
CA GLY A 88 10.95 -17.09 26.48
C GLY A 88 10.47 -15.85 25.72
N VAL A 89 10.79 -15.68 24.43
CA VAL A 89 10.23 -14.58 23.62
C VAL A 89 8.72 -14.75 23.50
N PRO A 90 7.90 -13.74 23.88
CA PRO A 90 6.49 -13.79 23.57
C PRO A 90 6.31 -13.63 22.05
N VAL A 91 5.37 -14.38 21.48
CA VAL A 91 5.08 -14.33 20.04
C VAL A 91 4.48 -12.98 19.63
N GLY A 92 3.82 -12.29 20.56
CA GLY A 92 3.18 -11.00 20.32
C GLY A 92 2.86 -10.25 21.61
N PRO A 93 2.04 -9.19 21.53
CA PRO A 93 1.70 -8.36 22.69
C PRO A 93 0.85 -9.05 23.74
N GLU A 94 0.92 -8.53 24.97
CA GLU A 94 0.01 -8.92 26.06
C GLU A 94 -1.33 -8.18 25.95
N ARG A 95 -2.23 -8.43 26.92
CA ARG A 95 -3.48 -7.66 27.06
C ARG A 95 -3.15 -6.16 27.14
N GLY A 96 -3.91 -5.33 26.41
CA GLY A 96 -3.61 -3.91 26.28
C GLY A 96 -2.64 -3.57 25.13
N GLY A 97 -2.11 -4.56 24.41
CA GLY A 97 -1.44 -4.34 23.13
C GLY A 97 0.04 -4.01 23.17
N ARG A 98 0.64 -4.07 24.36
CA ARG A 98 2.07 -3.83 24.54
C ARG A 98 2.84 -5.14 24.70
N PRO A 99 3.97 -5.32 24.00
CA PRO A 99 4.90 -6.41 24.29
C PRO A 99 5.49 -6.25 25.70
N SER A 100 5.61 -7.34 26.47
CA SER A 100 6.25 -7.30 27.79
C SER A 100 7.78 -7.17 27.74
N ARG A 101 8.36 -7.40 26.56
CA ARG A 101 9.78 -7.17 26.27
C ARG A 101 9.97 -6.78 24.82
N TRP A 102 11.15 -6.27 24.50
CA TRP A 102 11.51 -5.95 23.12
C TRP A 102 11.54 -7.21 22.24
N LEU A 103 10.96 -7.11 21.04
CA LEU A 103 10.78 -8.21 20.10
C LEU A 103 11.90 -8.28 19.04
N GLY A 104 13.07 -7.71 19.36
CA GLY A 104 14.29 -7.84 18.56
C GLY A 104 14.28 -7.11 17.21
N ARG A 105 13.29 -6.24 16.97
CA ARG A 105 13.19 -5.46 15.71
C ARG A 105 13.56 -4.00 15.93
N LEU A 106 14.36 -3.48 15.01
CA LEU A 106 14.71 -2.06 14.90
C LEU A 106 14.03 -1.48 13.66
N GLY A 107 13.63 -0.21 13.76
CA GLY A 107 13.26 0.61 12.61
C GLY A 107 14.50 1.11 11.87
N ARG A 108 14.27 1.88 10.80
CA ARG A 108 15.35 2.36 9.92
C ARG A 108 16.41 3.17 10.67
N TYR A 109 15.99 3.96 11.64
CA TYR A 109 16.85 4.90 12.37
C TYR A 109 17.44 4.30 13.66
N GLY A 110 17.31 2.99 13.86
CA GLY A 110 17.85 2.28 15.04
C GLY A 110 16.93 2.29 16.27
N ASP A 111 15.78 2.94 16.19
CA ASP A 111 14.75 2.87 17.23
C ASP A 111 14.14 1.48 17.32
N ARG A 112 13.70 1.09 18.53
CA ARG A 112 13.03 -0.19 18.73
C ARG A 112 11.61 -0.14 18.17
N ALA A 113 11.28 -1.06 17.27
CA ALA A 113 9.91 -1.23 16.83
C ALA A 113 9.07 -1.90 17.95
N MET A 114 7.84 -1.45 18.14
CA MET A 114 6.87 -2.11 19.02
C MET A 114 6.40 -3.41 18.37
N LEU A 115 5.98 -3.34 17.10
CA LEU A 115 5.54 -4.48 16.29
C LEU A 115 6.24 -4.41 14.94
N GLY A 116 6.85 -5.52 14.53
CA GLY A 116 7.58 -5.64 13.27
C GLY A 116 6.80 -6.37 12.18
N GLU A 117 7.49 -6.59 11.06
CA GLU A 117 7.02 -7.21 9.83
C GLU A 117 6.34 -8.58 10.09
N PHE A 118 6.90 -9.36 11.04
CA PHE A 118 6.27 -10.60 11.52
C PHE A 118 4.81 -10.38 11.94
N HIS A 119 4.54 -9.37 12.76
CA HIS A 119 3.22 -9.11 13.32
C HIS A 119 2.26 -8.59 12.26
N LEU A 120 2.73 -7.70 11.38
CA LEU A 120 1.94 -7.21 10.26
C LEU A 120 1.56 -8.36 9.30
N ALA A 121 2.48 -9.29 9.05
CA ALA A 121 2.20 -10.48 8.25
C ALA A 121 1.18 -11.43 8.92
N GLN A 122 1.22 -11.59 10.24
CA GLN A 122 0.21 -12.35 10.98
C GLN A 122 -1.16 -11.66 10.93
N LEU A 123 -1.19 -10.33 11.05
CA LEU A 123 -2.41 -9.53 10.95
C LEU A 123 -3.09 -9.71 9.58
N CYS A 124 -2.31 -9.67 8.49
CA CYS A 124 -2.80 -9.94 7.13
C CYS A 124 -3.41 -11.34 6.97
N ARG A 125 -2.89 -12.33 7.72
CA ARG A 125 -3.42 -13.71 7.74
C ARG A 125 -4.68 -13.89 8.60
N GLY A 126 -5.06 -12.86 9.37
CA GLY A 126 -6.20 -12.88 10.28
C GLY A 126 -5.83 -13.21 11.72
N ASP A 127 -4.54 -13.44 12.02
CA ASP A 127 -4.04 -13.75 13.36
C ASP A 127 -3.84 -12.48 14.19
N HIS A 128 -4.91 -11.69 14.32
CA HIS A 128 -4.91 -10.43 15.06
C HIS A 128 -4.50 -10.61 16.52
N GLY A 129 -4.74 -11.79 17.10
CA GLY A 129 -4.28 -12.15 18.43
C GLY A 129 -2.75 -12.13 18.58
N ILE A 130 -2.02 -12.55 17.54
CA ILE A 130 -0.55 -12.47 17.52
C ILE A 130 -0.10 -11.02 17.31
N ALA A 131 -0.76 -10.29 16.41
CA ALA A 131 -0.34 -8.94 16.07
C ALA A 131 -0.64 -7.90 17.15
N PHE A 132 -1.87 -7.90 17.68
CA PHE A 132 -2.38 -6.92 18.64
C PHE A 132 -2.61 -7.50 20.04
N GLY A 133 -2.45 -8.79 20.27
CA GLY A 133 -2.62 -9.41 21.58
C GLY A 133 -4.00 -10.05 21.79
N PRO A 134 -4.20 -10.73 22.93
CA PRO A 134 -5.22 -11.77 23.10
C PRO A 134 -6.68 -11.30 22.96
N GLU A 135 -6.95 -10.00 23.14
CA GLU A 135 -8.30 -9.41 22.97
C GLU A 135 -8.83 -9.54 21.54
N PHE A 136 -7.92 -9.67 20.58
CA PHE A 136 -8.21 -9.81 19.15
C PHE A 136 -8.16 -11.26 18.66
N ALA A 137 -7.88 -12.24 19.54
CA ALA A 137 -7.69 -13.64 19.14
C ALA A 137 -8.93 -14.26 18.46
N ARG A 138 -10.12 -13.71 18.71
CA ARG A 138 -11.36 -14.16 18.10
C ARG A 138 -11.42 -14.04 16.58
N TYR A 139 -10.65 -13.12 16.02
CA TYR A 139 -10.61 -12.87 14.57
C TYR A 139 -9.91 -13.99 13.77
N SER A 140 -9.34 -14.98 14.45
CA SER A 140 -8.90 -16.25 13.85
C SER A 140 -10.08 -17.09 13.32
N HIS A 141 -11.29 -16.92 13.88
CA HIS A 141 -12.47 -17.72 13.54
C HIS A 141 -13.71 -16.89 13.18
N VAL A 142 -13.72 -15.59 13.46
CA VAL A 142 -14.76 -14.66 13.02
C VAL A 142 -14.25 -13.82 11.84
N ARG A 143 -15.12 -13.53 10.85
CA ARG A 143 -14.77 -12.62 9.76
C ARG A 143 -14.38 -11.26 10.34
N SER A 144 -13.23 -10.78 9.90
CA SER A 144 -12.66 -9.48 10.27
C SER A 144 -12.01 -8.88 9.03
N THR A 145 -12.07 -7.56 8.88
CA THR A 145 -11.24 -6.90 7.87
C THR A 145 -9.78 -7.05 8.28
N ARG A 146 -8.98 -7.58 7.36
CA ARG A 146 -7.53 -7.73 7.48
C ARG A 146 -6.87 -6.62 6.68
N PRO A 147 -5.74 -6.05 7.08
CA PRO A 147 -4.97 -5.16 6.22
C PRO A 147 -4.64 -5.82 4.89
N PRO A 148 -4.36 -5.03 3.84
CA PRO A 148 -3.91 -5.58 2.57
C PRO A 148 -2.61 -6.38 2.72
N ASP A 149 -2.40 -7.37 1.87
CA ASP A 149 -1.21 -8.24 1.90
C ASP A 149 -0.35 -8.15 0.63
N GLY A 150 0.83 -8.77 0.66
CA GLY A 150 1.74 -8.83 -0.48
C GLY A 150 2.14 -7.43 -0.98
N GLY A 151 2.01 -7.19 -2.29
CA GLY A 151 2.35 -5.91 -2.91
C GLY A 151 1.47 -4.71 -2.51
N LEU A 152 0.43 -4.91 -1.69
CA LEU A 152 -0.39 -3.84 -1.11
C LEU A 152 -0.19 -3.65 0.40
N LEU A 153 0.65 -4.46 1.06
CA LEU A 153 1.01 -4.16 2.45
C LEU A 153 1.99 -2.99 2.45
N LEU A 154 1.52 -1.82 2.87
CA LEU A 154 2.28 -0.56 2.79
C LEU A 154 2.55 0.03 4.18
N VAL A 155 2.64 -0.85 5.18
CA VAL A 155 3.10 -0.58 6.55
C VAL A 155 3.89 -1.79 7.03
N ASP A 156 5.18 -1.60 7.33
CA ASP A 156 6.06 -2.68 7.76
C ASP A 156 6.11 -2.82 9.28
N ARG A 157 6.10 -1.68 9.99
CA ARG A 157 6.38 -1.62 11.42
C ARG A 157 5.49 -0.60 12.12
N ILE A 158 5.03 -0.97 13.31
CA ILE A 158 4.47 -0.03 14.28
C ILE A 158 5.58 0.27 15.28
N MET A 159 6.09 1.49 15.23
CA MET A 159 7.20 1.95 16.07
C MET A 159 6.72 2.27 17.48
N GLU A 160 5.57 2.92 17.59
CA GLU A 160 4.97 3.31 18.86
C GLU A 160 3.46 3.47 18.72
N SER A 161 2.75 3.20 19.82
CA SER A 161 1.32 3.42 19.94
C SER A 161 0.98 4.03 21.30
N THR A 162 0.09 5.01 21.31
CA THR A 162 -0.48 5.61 22.53
C THR A 162 -2.00 5.44 22.56
N GLY A 163 -2.63 5.77 23.69
CA GLY A 163 -4.05 5.54 23.94
C GLY A 163 -4.33 4.27 24.74
N VAL A 164 -5.57 4.17 25.23
CA VAL A 164 -6.07 3.04 26.02
C VAL A 164 -7.17 2.34 25.22
N ARG A 165 -7.12 1.01 25.15
CA ARG A 165 -8.12 0.24 24.39
C ARG A 165 -9.52 0.47 24.93
N GLY A 166 -10.47 0.69 24.02
CA GLY A 166 -11.85 1.04 24.35
C GLY A 166 -12.06 2.52 24.73
N GLU A 167 -11.00 3.28 25.01
CA GLU A 167 -11.07 4.74 25.19
C GLU A 167 -10.85 5.42 23.83
N LEU A 168 -11.93 5.54 23.06
CA LEU A 168 -11.90 5.98 21.66
C LEU A 168 -11.91 7.50 21.50
N ASN A 169 -11.29 8.25 22.40
CA ASN A 169 -11.26 9.72 22.36
C ASN A 169 -9.86 10.29 22.03
N GLN A 170 -8.82 9.48 22.11
CA GLN A 170 -7.44 9.89 21.83
C GLN A 170 -6.57 8.67 21.48
N GLY A 171 -5.45 8.93 20.82
CA GLY A 171 -4.43 7.93 20.56
C GLY A 171 -3.61 8.29 19.34
N THR A 172 -2.36 7.83 19.32
CA THR A 172 -1.43 8.07 18.22
C THR A 172 -0.69 6.82 17.82
N HIS A 173 -0.22 6.79 16.56
CA HIS A 173 0.69 5.79 16.04
C HIS A 173 1.86 6.46 15.34
N ARG A 174 3.07 5.92 15.55
CA ARG A 174 4.21 6.11 14.65
C ARG A 174 4.47 4.81 13.92
N THR A 175 4.45 4.84 12.59
CA THR A 175 4.65 3.67 11.72
C THR A 175 5.76 3.93 10.72
N GLU A 176 6.36 2.85 10.22
CA GLU A 176 7.33 2.87 9.13
C GLU A 176 6.88 2.00 7.97
N TYR A 177 7.16 2.47 6.75
CA TYR A 177 7.11 1.71 5.51
C TYR A 177 8.44 1.93 4.77
N ASP A 178 9.17 0.86 4.51
CA ASP A 178 10.31 0.88 3.60
C ASP A 178 9.77 0.81 2.17
N SER A 179 10.24 1.69 1.29
CA SER A 179 9.80 1.77 -0.11
C SER A 179 10.91 1.29 -1.04
N PRO A 180 11.00 -0.03 -1.34
CA PRO A 180 12.02 -0.57 -2.22
C PRO A 180 11.93 0.02 -3.62
N SER A 181 13.07 0.40 -4.19
CA SER A 181 13.16 0.93 -5.56
C SER A 181 12.66 -0.02 -6.65
N ASP A 182 12.60 -1.32 -6.36
CA ASP A 182 12.11 -2.39 -7.24
C ASP A 182 10.63 -2.74 -7.01
N SER A 183 9.91 -1.96 -6.20
CA SER A 183 8.46 -2.14 -6.02
C SER A 183 7.70 -1.96 -7.34
N TRP A 184 6.71 -2.83 -7.57
CA TRP A 184 5.91 -2.88 -8.81
C TRP A 184 5.36 -1.51 -9.23
N TYR A 185 4.93 -0.70 -8.26
CA TYR A 185 4.29 0.58 -8.51
C TYR A 185 5.23 1.64 -9.10
N TYR A 186 6.56 1.49 -8.95
CA TYR A 186 7.52 2.38 -9.62
C TYR A 186 7.70 2.06 -11.10
N ALA A 187 7.49 0.80 -11.50
CA ALA A 187 7.56 0.38 -12.89
C ALA A 187 6.24 0.67 -13.63
N ASP A 188 5.12 0.65 -12.90
CA ASP A 188 3.78 0.74 -13.46
C ASP A 188 3.23 2.18 -13.56
N THR A 189 3.83 3.15 -12.88
CA THR A 189 3.37 4.55 -12.81
C THR A 189 3.99 5.46 -13.88
N ALA A 190 3.23 6.48 -14.32
CA ALA A 190 3.74 7.59 -15.13
C ALA A 190 4.58 8.59 -14.32
N ASN A 191 4.34 8.62 -13.01
CA ASN A 191 4.92 9.63 -12.12
C ASN A 191 6.42 9.36 -11.92
N ALA A 192 7.22 10.41 -11.81
CA ALA A 192 8.66 10.29 -11.59
C ALA A 192 9.02 9.53 -10.29
N SER A 193 8.13 9.56 -9.30
CA SER A 193 8.24 8.87 -8.01
C SER A 193 7.00 7.98 -7.80
N MET A 194 6.56 7.83 -6.55
CA MET A 194 5.43 7.00 -6.15
C MET A 194 4.08 7.51 -6.72
N PRO A 195 3.16 6.63 -7.18
CA PRO A 195 1.82 7.02 -7.65
C PRO A 195 0.91 7.48 -6.49
N ASN A 196 -0.17 8.19 -6.83
CA ASN A 196 -1.10 8.76 -5.84
C ASN A 196 -1.74 7.66 -4.98
N CYS A 197 -2.14 6.53 -5.58
CA CYS A 197 -2.73 5.42 -4.83
C CYS A 197 -1.82 4.88 -3.73
N VAL A 198 -0.51 4.81 -3.95
CA VAL A 198 0.44 4.26 -2.95
C VAL A 198 0.71 5.28 -1.84
N HIS A 199 0.75 6.59 -2.17
CA HIS A 199 0.74 7.64 -1.15
C HIS A 199 -0.48 7.53 -0.24
N MET A 200 -1.68 7.37 -0.83
CA MET A 200 -2.92 7.17 -0.10
C MET A 200 -2.90 5.88 0.72
N GLU A 201 -2.58 4.73 0.11
CA GLU A 201 -2.63 3.44 0.80
C GLU A 201 -1.65 3.38 1.98
N THR A 202 -0.42 3.89 1.81
CA THR A 202 0.56 3.98 2.91
C THR A 202 -0.05 4.75 4.08
N SER A 203 -0.71 5.89 3.81
CA SER A 203 -1.26 6.71 4.88
C SER A 203 -2.55 6.20 5.49
N LEU A 204 -3.42 5.63 4.64
CA LEU A 204 -4.71 5.11 5.04
C LEU A 204 -4.57 3.83 5.86
N GLN A 205 -3.67 2.92 5.48
CA GLN A 205 -3.40 1.72 6.26
C GLN A 205 -2.83 2.06 7.63
N ALA A 206 -1.86 2.97 7.72
CA ALA A 206 -1.28 3.40 8.99
C ALA A 206 -2.32 4.02 9.95
N ALA A 207 -3.21 4.89 9.44
CA ALA A 207 -4.30 5.46 10.23
C ALA A 207 -5.35 4.41 10.62
N LEU A 208 -5.69 3.50 9.70
CA LEU A 208 -6.63 2.39 9.96
C LEU A 208 -6.14 1.48 11.07
N LEU A 209 -4.86 1.15 11.08
CA LEU A 209 -4.22 0.31 12.09
C LEU A 209 -4.31 0.95 13.49
N LEU A 210 -4.18 2.27 13.61
CA LEU A 210 -4.40 2.99 14.87
C LEU A 210 -5.82 2.81 15.38
N GLY A 211 -6.81 3.08 14.53
CA GLY A 211 -8.20 2.89 14.88
C GLY A 211 -8.48 1.45 15.32
N TYR A 212 -8.01 0.47 14.55
CA TYR A 212 -8.13 -0.95 14.89
C TYR A 212 -7.49 -1.29 16.23
N TYR A 213 -6.27 -0.81 16.49
CA TYR A 213 -5.52 -1.04 17.71
C TYR A 213 -6.24 -0.53 18.96
N LEU A 214 -6.88 0.65 18.87
CA LEU A 214 -7.68 1.23 19.95
C LEU A 214 -8.95 0.42 20.25
N GLY A 215 -9.36 -0.44 19.32
CA GLY A 215 -10.37 -1.47 19.55
C GLY A 215 -11.83 -0.99 19.53
N PRO A 216 -12.27 -0.13 18.59
CA PRO A 216 -13.70 0.15 18.40
C PRO A 216 -14.48 -1.13 18.05
N THR A 217 -13.79 -2.12 17.49
CA THR A 217 -14.35 -3.42 17.17
C THR A 217 -14.45 -4.34 18.38
N LEU A 218 -13.87 -4.00 19.54
CA LEU A 218 -13.88 -4.85 20.74
C LEU A 218 -15.17 -4.73 21.55
N SER A 219 -16.01 -3.72 21.30
CA SER A 219 -17.24 -3.47 22.06
C SER A 219 -18.31 -4.54 21.88
N ASP A 220 -18.34 -5.18 20.71
CA ASP A 220 -19.22 -6.30 20.40
C ASP A 220 -18.38 -7.50 19.93
N PRO A 221 -18.18 -8.50 20.81
CA PRO A 221 -17.37 -9.67 20.49
C PRO A 221 -17.91 -10.53 19.34
N ASP A 222 -19.23 -10.55 19.15
CA ASP A 222 -19.91 -11.46 18.21
C ASP A 222 -20.15 -10.80 16.84
N ALA A 223 -20.02 -9.48 16.74
CA ALA A 223 -20.21 -8.75 15.49
C ALA A 223 -19.03 -8.94 14.52
N ALA A 224 -19.36 -9.40 13.30
CA ALA A 224 -18.51 -9.19 12.14
C ALA A 224 -18.60 -7.71 11.73
N VAL A 225 -17.44 -7.08 11.52
CA VAL A 225 -17.36 -5.68 11.12
C VAL A 225 -16.55 -5.51 9.84
N ALA A 226 -17.09 -4.72 8.93
CA ALA A 226 -16.41 -4.28 7.72
C ALA A 226 -15.83 -2.88 7.96
N LEU A 227 -14.55 -2.72 7.65
CA LEU A 227 -13.88 -1.42 7.75
C LEU A 227 -13.86 -0.75 6.38
N ARG A 228 -14.35 0.49 6.30
CA ARG A 228 -14.40 1.25 5.06
C ARG A 228 -13.91 2.66 5.26
N ASN A 229 -13.08 3.13 4.34
CA ASN A 229 -12.80 4.55 4.24
C ASN A 229 -14.05 5.27 3.73
N LEU A 230 -14.34 6.44 4.28
CA LEU A 230 -15.53 7.24 3.96
C LEU A 230 -15.19 8.55 3.27
N GLY A 231 -13.93 8.96 3.32
CA GLY A 231 -13.47 10.22 2.81
C GLY A 231 -12.23 10.72 3.52
N GLY A 232 -11.72 11.84 3.03
CA GLY A 232 -10.56 12.49 3.59
C GLY A 232 -10.02 13.58 2.67
N THR A 233 -8.92 14.17 3.12
CA THR A 233 -8.14 15.14 2.38
C THR A 233 -6.69 14.69 2.37
N ALA A 234 -5.95 15.10 1.34
CA ALA A 234 -4.51 14.90 1.33
C ALA A 234 -3.81 16.00 0.52
N THR A 235 -2.55 16.26 0.88
CA THR A 235 -1.70 17.24 0.21
C THR A 235 -0.27 16.72 0.18
N VAL A 236 0.36 16.78 -1.00
CA VAL A 236 1.81 16.64 -1.13
C VAL A 236 2.46 17.97 -0.74
N LEU A 237 3.30 17.96 0.28
CA LEU A 237 3.92 19.15 0.87
C LEU A 237 5.25 19.52 0.20
N ARG A 238 5.98 18.51 -0.28
CA ARG A 238 7.24 18.66 -1.03
C ARG A 238 7.48 17.43 -1.90
N GLU A 239 8.35 17.58 -2.88
CA GLU A 239 8.75 16.47 -3.74
C GLU A 239 9.83 15.64 -3.08
N VAL A 240 9.67 14.32 -3.16
CA VAL A 240 10.63 13.34 -2.65
C VAL A 240 10.67 12.16 -3.62
N ASP A 241 11.87 11.76 -4.04
CA ASP A 241 12.04 10.41 -4.60
C ASP A 241 12.02 9.42 -3.44
N LEU A 242 10.97 8.60 -3.40
CA LEU A 242 10.71 7.69 -2.30
C LEU A 242 11.44 6.35 -2.45
N ARG A 243 12.12 6.12 -3.58
CA ARG A 243 12.90 4.90 -3.81
C ARG A 243 13.98 4.71 -2.75
N ASP A 244 14.00 3.53 -2.15
CA ASP A 244 14.90 3.12 -1.07
C ASP A 244 14.86 4.04 0.16
N ARG A 245 13.73 4.74 0.36
CA ARG A 245 13.47 5.56 1.55
C ARG A 245 12.55 4.83 2.52
N THR A 246 12.64 5.21 3.79
CA THR A 246 11.67 4.80 4.81
C THR A 246 10.72 5.96 5.07
N VAL A 247 9.45 5.75 4.74
CA VAL A 247 8.35 6.65 5.08
C VAL A 247 7.99 6.45 6.53
N VAL A 248 8.13 7.51 7.34
CA VAL A 248 7.67 7.54 8.73
C VAL A 248 6.36 8.29 8.78
N GLN A 249 5.29 7.65 9.26
CA GLN A 249 4.01 8.32 9.45
C GLN A 249 3.65 8.44 10.93
N HIS A 250 3.26 9.66 11.32
CA HIS A 250 2.54 9.94 12.55
C HIS A 250 1.03 10.04 12.25
N SER A 251 0.21 9.29 12.96
CA SER A 251 -1.26 9.32 12.87
C SER A 251 -1.86 9.63 14.24
N GLU A 252 -2.94 10.39 14.28
CA GLU A 252 -3.65 10.81 15.49
C GLU A 252 -5.17 10.62 15.33
N LEU A 253 -5.81 10.01 16.32
CA LEU A 253 -7.28 9.94 16.40
C LEU A 253 -7.83 11.30 16.82
N LEU A 254 -8.60 11.94 15.94
CA LEU A 254 -9.21 13.24 16.19
C LEU A 254 -10.60 13.13 16.83
N SER A 255 -11.41 12.17 16.38
CA SER A 255 -12.75 11.97 16.91
C SER A 255 -13.29 10.57 16.66
N THR A 256 -14.23 10.17 17.51
CA THR A 256 -15.05 8.97 17.34
C THR A 256 -16.52 9.34 17.48
N ALA A 257 -17.34 8.95 16.52
CA ALA A 257 -18.78 9.18 16.51
C ALA A 257 -19.52 7.84 16.33
N PRO A 258 -20.27 7.38 17.35
CA PRO A 258 -21.16 6.23 17.18
C PRO A 258 -22.36 6.63 16.32
N VAL A 259 -22.74 5.78 15.37
CA VAL A 259 -23.93 5.92 14.54
C VAL A 259 -24.70 4.59 14.52
N PRO A 260 -25.98 4.56 14.11
CA PRO A 260 -26.72 3.31 14.04
C PRO A 260 -25.99 2.25 13.18
N GLY A 261 -25.59 1.14 13.81
CA GLY A 261 -24.94 0.02 13.13
C GLY A 261 -23.46 0.24 12.75
N ALA A 262 -22.84 1.36 13.13
CA ALA A 262 -21.43 1.61 12.88
C ALA A 262 -20.78 2.57 13.90
N THR A 263 -19.45 2.60 13.90
CA THR A 263 -18.65 3.64 14.57
C THR A 263 -17.81 4.36 13.52
N LEU A 264 -17.76 5.68 13.56
CA LEU A 264 -16.96 6.50 12.64
C LEU A 264 -15.77 7.09 13.40
N GLN A 265 -14.58 7.01 12.82
CA GLN A 265 -13.37 7.62 13.38
C GLN A 265 -12.67 8.49 12.35
N THR A 266 -12.30 9.69 12.77
CA THR A 266 -11.52 10.62 11.95
C THR A 266 -10.10 10.71 12.49
N PHE A 267 -9.12 10.71 11.59
CA PHE A 267 -7.69 10.73 11.90
C PHE A 267 -7.00 11.84 11.13
N ALA A 268 -6.03 12.51 11.76
CA ALA A 268 -5.00 13.28 11.07
C ALA A 268 -3.77 12.40 10.85
N TYR A 269 -3.02 12.68 9.79
CA TYR A 269 -1.74 12.04 9.55
C TYR A 269 -0.73 12.96 8.89
N THR A 270 0.55 12.68 9.15
CA THR A 270 1.68 13.32 8.49
C THR A 270 2.76 12.27 8.23
N ALA A 271 3.15 12.13 6.96
CA ALA A 271 4.22 11.28 6.51
C ALA A 271 5.48 12.11 6.21
N SER A 272 6.62 11.58 6.63
CA SER A 272 7.93 12.22 6.58
C SER A 272 8.99 11.24 6.07
N VAL A 273 10.04 11.79 5.46
CA VAL A 273 11.28 11.07 5.13
C VAL A 273 12.43 11.91 5.68
N ASP A 274 13.39 11.26 6.35
CA ASP A 274 14.54 11.92 6.96
C ASP A 274 14.15 13.08 7.91
N GLY A 275 13.02 12.93 8.61
CA GLY A 275 12.50 13.92 9.56
C GLY A 275 11.72 15.09 8.94
N GLU A 276 11.65 15.19 7.62
CA GLU A 276 10.95 16.28 6.93
C GLU A 276 9.59 15.81 6.37
N PRO A 277 8.46 16.47 6.72
CA PRO A 277 7.14 16.16 6.18
C PRO A 277 7.08 16.30 4.65
N PHE A 278 6.41 15.37 3.98
CA PHE A 278 6.16 15.45 2.54
C PHE A 278 4.72 15.16 2.13
N TYR A 279 3.90 14.58 3.01
CA TYR A 279 2.51 14.27 2.73
C TYR A 279 1.69 14.35 4.02
N SER A 280 0.51 14.96 3.96
CA SER A 280 -0.36 15.09 5.14
C SER A 280 -1.82 15.18 4.74
N GLY A 281 -2.70 14.89 5.69
CA GLY A 281 -4.13 15.03 5.48
C GLY A 281 -4.96 14.52 6.64
N GLU A 282 -6.25 14.40 6.38
CA GLU A 282 -7.21 13.78 7.27
C GLU A 282 -7.92 12.64 6.57
N THR A 283 -8.40 11.66 7.34
CA THR A 283 -9.14 10.53 6.80
C THR A 283 -10.20 10.07 7.78
N GLN A 284 -11.34 9.62 7.27
CA GLN A 284 -12.42 9.07 8.06
C GLN A 284 -12.66 7.61 7.70
N PHE A 285 -12.68 6.74 8.70
CA PHE A 285 -13.04 5.34 8.57
C PHE A 285 -14.32 5.05 9.33
N GLY A 286 -15.10 4.10 8.83
CA GLY A 286 -16.23 3.52 9.52
C GLY A 286 -16.04 2.02 9.77
N TYR A 287 -16.50 1.58 10.93
CA TYR A 287 -16.56 0.19 11.38
C TYR A 287 -18.03 -0.24 11.32
N PHE A 288 -18.42 -0.93 10.26
CA PHE A 288 -19.82 -1.19 9.93
C PHE A 288 -20.22 -2.63 10.25
N SER A 289 -21.38 -2.80 10.86
CA SER A 289 -22.04 -4.11 10.90
C SER A 289 -22.55 -4.52 9.52
N ASP A 290 -22.82 -5.81 9.34
CA ASP A 290 -23.39 -6.36 8.10
C ASP A 290 -24.72 -5.70 7.71
N ALA A 291 -25.57 -5.40 8.69
CA ALA A 291 -26.84 -4.71 8.47
C ALA A 291 -26.65 -3.28 7.96
N ALA A 292 -25.62 -2.57 8.44
CA ALA A 292 -25.27 -1.25 7.93
C ALA A 292 -24.69 -1.33 6.51
N MET A 293 -23.88 -2.36 6.22
CA MET A 293 -23.31 -2.60 4.90
C MET A 293 -24.34 -3.00 3.84
N ALA A 294 -25.41 -3.69 4.22
CA ALA A 294 -26.48 -4.09 3.30
C ALA A 294 -27.30 -2.89 2.78
N ASN A 295 -27.31 -1.77 3.51
CA ASN A 295 -28.13 -0.59 3.21
C ASN A 295 -27.29 0.57 2.64
N GLN A 296 -26.50 0.31 1.60
CA GLN A 296 -25.73 1.35 0.92
C GLN A 296 -26.60 2.14 -0.06
N THR A 297 -26.80 3.42 0.23
CA THR A 297 -27.62 4.33 -0.58
C THR A 297 -26.79 5.28 -1.46
N GLY A 298 -25.47 5.10 -1.54
CA GLY A 298 -24.64 5.98 -2.36
C GLY A 298 -24.51 7.39 -1.80
N LEU A 299 -23.95 8.29 -2.60
CA LEU A 299 -23.78 9.70 -2.25
C LEU A 299 -25.12 10.46 -2.26
N ASP A 300 -26.10 9.96 -3.02
CA ASP A 300 -27.34 10.67 -3.34
C ASP A 300 -28.58 10.08 -2.66
N ALA A 301 -28.39 9.36 -1.55
CA ALA A 301 -29.47 8.75 -0.76
C ALA A 301 -30.41 7.86 -1.61
N GLY A 302 -29.85 7.10 -2.54
CA GLY A 302 -30.53 6.15 -3.42
C GLY A 302 -31.17 6.79 -4.64
N ARG A 303 -31.10 8.12 -4.79
CA ARG A 303 -31.59 8.78 -6.00
C ARG A 303 -30.61 8.53 -7.16
N PRO A 304 -31.11 8.11 -8.34
CA PRO A 304 -30.27 8.03 -9.52
C PRO A 304 -29.86 9.44 -9.93
N VAL A 305 -28.56 9.68 -10.04
CA VAL A 305 -27.98 10.91 -10.58
C VAL A 305 -27.31 10.56 -11.90
N PRO A 306 -27.76 11.14 -13.03
CA PRO A 306 -27.13 10.91 -14.33
C PRO A 306 -25.72 11.52 -14.34
N THR A 307 -24.88 11.01 -15.24
CA THR A 307 -23.63 11.70 -15.60
C THR A 307 -23.93 13.04 -16.25
N TRP A 308 -22.96 13.96 -16.28
CA TRP A 308 -23.14 15.23 -16.98
C TRP A 308 -23.50 15.04 -18.45
N TRP A 309 -22.89 14.05 -19.12
CA TRP A 309 -23.18 13.73 -20.53
C TRP A 309 -24.60 13.22 -20.73
N ASP A 310 -25.08 12.33 -19.85
CA ASP A 310 -26.45 11.80 -19.91
C ASP A 310 -27.52 12.88 -19.65
N ALA A 311 -27.16 13.96 -18.95
CA ALA A 311 -28.05 15.07 -18.63
C ALA A 311 -28.18 16.12 -19.77
N GLN A 312 -27.37 16.03 -20.84
CA GLN A 312 -27.41 17.00 -21.95
C GLN A 312 -28.45 16.62 -23.01
N GLU A 313 -29.14 17.63 -23.56
CA GLU A 313 -30.07 17.49 -24.67
C GLU A 313 -29.87 18.61 -25.72
N PRO A 314 -29.39 18.29 -26.95
CA PRO A 314 -28.91 16.97 -27.38
C PRO A 314 -27.60 16.59 -26.68
N ARG A 315 -27.33 15.28 -26.59
CA ARG A 315 -26.03 14.80 -26.10
C ARG A 315 -24.90 15.32 -26.98
N PRO A 316 -23.83 15.89 -26.38
CA PRO A 316 -22.72 16.41 -27.15
C PRO A 316 -21.93 15.27 -27.82
N ALA A 317 -21.32 15.60 -28.96
CA ALA A 317 -20.40 14.69 -29.64
C ALA A 317 -19.18 14.41 -28.75
N VAL A 318 -18.71 13.16 -28.77
CA VAL A 318 -17.53 12.72 -28.04
C VAL A 318 -16.41 12.37 -29.02
N ARG A 319 -15.18 12.66 -28.63
CA ARG A 319 -13.98 12.03 -29.20
C ARG A 319 -13.47 10.95 -28.26
N THR A 320 -12.66 10.04 -28.77
CA THR A 320 -12.16 8.90 -27.98
C THR A 320 -10.65 8.96 -27.85
N ILE A 321 -10.15 8.80 -26.63
CA ILE A 321 -8.76 8.45 -26.33
C ILE A 321 -8.72 6.93 -26.15
N ASP A 322 -8.14 6.23 -27.12
CA ASP A 322 -7.99 4.77 -27.09
C ASP A 322 -6.70 4.38 -26.34
N VAL A 323 -6.83 4.21 -25.02
CA VAL A 323 -5.71 3.89 -24.13
C VAL A 323 -5.23 2.46 -24.37
N ALA A 324 -6.15 1.53 -24.65
CA ALA A 324 -5.82 0.15 -24.95
C ALA A 324 -4.97 0.02 -26.23
N ALA A 325 -5.34 0.71 -27.31
CA ALA A 325 -4.54 0.75 -28.54
C ALA A 325 -3.16 1.39 -28.30
N ARG A 326 -3.11 2.48 -27.53
CA ARG A 326 -1.84 3.12 -27.13
C ARG A 326 -0.94 2.14 -26.37
N ARG A 327 -1.48 1.36 -25.43
CA ARG A 327 -0.72 0.33 -24.69
C ARG A 327 -0.24 -0.81 -25.59
N ALA A 328 -0.96 -1.12 -26.66
CA ALA A 328 -0.56 -2.17 -27.61
C ALA A 328 0.57 -1.73 -28.55
N ASP A 329 0.82 -0.43 -28.69
CA ASP A 329 1.92 0.12 -29.49
C ASP A 329 3.24 0.16 -28.69
N PRO A 330 4.26 -0.62 -29.06
CA PRO A 330 5.55 -0.62 -28.37
C PRO A 330 6.30 0.71 -28.44
N ALA A 331 5.99 1.57 -29.42
CA ALA A 331 6.62 2.86 -29.61
C ALA A 331 5.88 3.99 -28.85
N ALA A 332 4.67 3.73 -28.35
CA ALA A 332 3.88 4.74 -27.69
C ALA A 332 4.43 5.06 -26.29
N ARG A 333 4.39 6.36 -25.97
CA ARG A 333 4.55 6.83 -24.59
C ARG A 333 3.32 6.40 -23.78
N LEU A 334 3.53 5.54 -22.79
CA LEU A 334 2.46 5.12 -21.88
C LEU A 334 2.39 6.04 -20.66
N VAL A 335 1.18 6.28 -20.18
CA VAL A 335 0.93 6.91 -18.88
C VAL A 335 1.09 5.84 -17.80
N SER A 336 0.18 4.87 -17.74
CA SER A 336 0.22 3.79 -16.74
C SER A 336 0.35 2.42 -17.38
N ARG A 337 0.98 1.48 -16.67
CA ARG A 337 1.28 0.11 -17.13
C ARG A 337 0.89 -0.91 -16.07
N GLY A 338 0.92 -2.20 -16.45
CA GLY A 338 0.79 -3.32 -15.53
C GLY A 338 -0.44 -3.22 -14.63
N GLN A 339 -0.21 -3.20 -13.32
CA GLN A 339 -1.24 -3.15 -12.29
C GLN A 339 -1.93 -1.77 -12.17
N LEU A 340 -1.38 -0.72 -12.80
CA LEU A 340 -1.98 0.62 -12.89
C LEU A 340 -2.62 0.91 -14.27
N ALA A 341 -2.73 -0.09 -15.14
CA ALA A 341 -3.49 0.02 -16.38
C ALA A 341 -5.01 -0.01 -16.09
N LEU A 342 -5.54 1.09 -15.53
CA LEU A 342 -6.89 1.13 -14.95
C LEU A 342 -8.01 1.52 -15.92
N LEU A 343 -7.68 2.04 -17.10
CA LEU A 343 -8.64 2.48 -18.11
C LEU A 343 -8.26 1.99 -19.50
N ASP A 344 -9.24 1.51 -20.26
CA ASP A 344 -9.06 1.07 -21.66
C ASP A 344 -9.44 2.16 -22.67
N GLU A 345 -10.49 2.93 -22.37
CA GLU A 345 -11.04 3.96 -23.25
C GLU A 345 -11.50 5.16 -22.42
N ILE A 346 -11.24 6.38 -22.92
CA ILE A 346 -11.78 7.61 -22.35
C ILE A 346 -12.51 8.39 -23.45
N GLN A 347 -13.78 8.69 -23.20
CA GLN A 347 -14.59 9.57 -24.02
C GLN A 347 -14.41 11.01 -23.55
N VAL A 348 -14.23 11.92 -24.49
CA VAL A 348 -13.97 13.33 -24.20
C VAL A 348 -14.96 14.23 -24.93
N VAL A 349 -15.47 15.23 -24.21
CA VAL A 349 -16.19 16.37 -24.80
C VAL A 349 -15.33 17.61 -24.60
N ASP A 350 -14.69 18.08 -25.67
CA ASP A 350 -13.87 19.29 -25.64
C ASP A 350 -14.75 20.52 -25.33
N GLY A 351 -14.30 21.37 -24.41
CA GLY A 351 -15.09 22.50 -23.93
C GLY A 351 -16.36 22.12 -23.16
N GLY A 352 -16.54 20.83 -22.83
CA GLY A 352 -17.65 20.32 -22.02
C GLY A 352 -17.39 20.37 -20.51
N GLY A 353 -18.29 19.75 -19.75
CA GLY A 353 -18.21 19.63 -18.30
C GLY A 353 -18.68 20.88 -17.56
N GLU A 354 -18.73 20.82 -16.23
CA GLU A 354 -19.25 21.90 -15.39
C GLU A 354 -18.48 23.22 -15.51
N PHE A 355 -17.21 23.17 -15.90
CA PHE A 355 -16.33 24.33 -16.02
C PHE A 355 -16.07 24.75 -17.47
N GLY A 356 -16.61 24.02 -18.46
CA GLY A 356 -16.44 24.34 -19.88
C GLY A 356 -15.01 24.20 -20.42
N LEU A 357 -14.12 23.47 -19.73
CA LEU A 357 -12.73 23.25 -20.16
C LEU A 357 -12.48 21.84 -20.70
N GLY A 358 -13.45 20.94 -20.54
CA GLY A 358 -13.31 19.54 -20.91
C GLY A 358 -14.07 18.63 -19.96
N TYR A 359 -14.63 17.55 -20.52
CA TYR A 359 -15.29 16.49 -19.78
C TYR A 359 -14.73 15.14 -20.22
N LEU A 360 -14.35 14.31 -19.26
CA LEU A 360 -13.88 12.95 -19.48
C LEU A 360 -14.91 11.97 -18.92
N ARG A 361 -15.14 10.88 -19.63
CA ARG A 361 -15.99 9.77 -19.19
C ARG A 361 -15.32 8.45 -19.55
N ALA A 362 -15.27 7.51 -18.63
CA ALA A 362 -14.81 6.16 -18.91
C ALA A 362 -15.73 5.13 -18.26
N VAL A 363 -15.96 4.03 -18.96
CA VAL A 363 -16.65 2.85 -18.43
C VAL A 363 -15.67 1.70 -18.50
N GLN A 364 -15.33 1.14 -17.34
CA GLN A 364 -14.32 0.11 -17.21
C GLN A 364 -14.95 -1.17 -16.66
N PRO A 365 -14.86 -2.31 -17.37
CA PRO A 365 -15.21 -3.61 -16.81
C PRO A 365 -14.38 -3.94 -15.56
N ILE A 366 -15.03 -4.49 -14.55
CA ILE A 366 -14.39 -5.01 -13.34
C ILE A 366 -14.08 -6.49 -13.60
N ASP A 367 -12.80 -6.82 -13.73
CA ASP A 367 -12.35 -8.21 -13.74
C ASP A 367 -12.43 -8.81 -12.33
N PRO A 368 -13.31 -9.80 -12.06
CA PRO A 368 -13.42 -10.43 -10.75
C PRO A 368 -12.13 -11.15 -10.32
N GLY A 369 -11.26 -11.51 -11.28
CA GLY A 369 -9.95 -12.12 -11.08
C GLY A 369 -8.83 -11.11 -10.85
N HIS A 370 -9.11 -9.80 -10.86
CA HIS A 370 -8.08 -8.77 -10.71
C HIS A 370 -7.33 -8.95 -9.39
N TRP A 371 -6.00 -8.81 -9.44
CA TRP A 371 -5.09 -9.13 -8.35
C TRP A 371 -5.42 -8.40 -7.03
N VAL A 372 -5.97 -7.17 -7.12
CA VAL A 372 -6.36 -6.38 -5.95
C VAL A 372 -7.36 -7.12 -5.06
N PHE A 373 -8.28 -7.91 -5.60
CA PHE A 373 -9.27 -8.62 -4.79
C PHE A 373 -8.66 -9.77 -3.97
N ALA A 374 -7.53 -10.32 -4.42
CA ALA A 374 -6.79 -11.33 -3.67
C ALA A 374 -5.94 -10.71 -2.54
N ARG A 375 -5.59 -9.42 -2.65
CA ARG A 375 -4.65 -8.71 -1.77
C ARG A 375 -5.32 -7.73 -0.82
N HIS A 376 -6.35 -7.04 -1.28
CA HIS A 376 -7.06 -6.01 -0.55
C HIS A 376 -8.21 -6.64 0.24
N PHE A 377 -8.03 -6.70 1.56
CA PHE A 377 -8.98 -7.21 2.55
C PHE A 377 -9.42 -8.66 2.27
N ARG A 378 -8.52 -9.63 2.53
CA ARG A 378 -8.83 -11.05 2.38
C ARG A 378 -10.10 -11.44 3.17
N TYR A 379 -11.06 -12.07 2.48
CA TYR A 379 -12.43 -12.41 2.93
C TYR A 379 -13.45 -11.26 2.99
N ASP A 380 -13.06 -10.07 2.52
CA ASP A 380 -13.92 -8.89 2.35
C ASP A 380 -13.47 -8.10 1.10
N PRO A 381 -13.39 -8.76 -0.09
CA PRO A 381 -12.71 -8.23 -1.25
C PRO A 381 -13.44 -7.02 -1.83
N VAL A 382 -12.69 -5.95 -2.05
CA VAL A 382 -13.19 -4.68 -2.59
C VAL A 382 -12.05 -3.97 -3.31
N ILE A 383 -12.34 -3.18 -4.34
CA ILE A 383 -11.31 -2.30 -4.94
C ILE A 383 -10.94 -1.23 -3.89
N PRO A 384 -9.64 -1.00 -3.61
CA PRO A 384 -9.22 0.09 -2.74
C PRO A 384 -9.73 1.45 -3.27
N GLY A 385 -10.23 2.33 -2.40
CA GLY A 385 -10.69 3.66 -2.83
C GLY A 385 -9.60 4.49 -3.51
N SER A 386 -8.35 4.29 -3.08
CA SER A 386 -7.13 4.86 -3.67
C SER A 386 -6.95 4.49 -5.15
N PHE A 387 -7.35 3.29 -5.58
CA PHE A 387 -7.34 2.90 -7.00
C PHE A 387 -8.42 3.62 -7.81
N GLY A 388 -9.56 3.95 -7.19
CA GLY A 388 -10.56 4.82 -7.82
C GLY A 388 -10.03 6.24 -8.05
N VAL A 389 -9.28 6.78 -7.09
CA VAL A 389 -8.57 8.08 -7.25
C VAL A 389 -7.52 7.98 -8.35
N GLU A 390 -6.73 6.90 -8.38
CA GLU A 390 -5.72 6.68 -9.41
C GLU A 390 -6.32 6.51 -10.80
N ALA A 391 -7.52 5.94 -10.95
CA ALA A 391 -8.22 5.89 -12.24
C ALA A 391 -8.56 7.31 -12.75
N VAL A 392 -8.92 8.23 -11.85
CA VAL A 392 -9.15 9.64 -12.21
C VAL A 392 -7.84 10.35 -12.54
N VAL A 393 -6.75 10.09 -11.81
CA VAL A 393 -5.40 10.56 -12.14
C VAL A 393 -4.99 10.06 -13.52
N HIS A 394 -5.19 8.78 -13.81
CA HIS A 394 -4.91 8.16 -15.11
C HIS A 394 -5.69 8.88 -16.22
N ALA A 395 -7.00 9.12 -16.03
CA ALA A 395 -7.81 9.85 -17.01
C ALA A 395 -7.29 11.28 -17.28
N LEU A 396 -6.93 12.02 -16.23
CA LEU A 396 -6.37 13.37 -16.35
C LEU A 396 -5.02 13.39 -17.07
N GLN A 397 -4.14 12.42 -16.78
CA GLN A 397 -2.84 12.28 -17.42
C GLN A 397 -3.00 11.96 -18.92
N GLU A 398 -3.88 11.01 -19.26
CA GLU A 398 -4.16 10.65 -20.67
C GLU A 398 -4.75 11.84 -21.44
N TRP A 399 -5.67 12.59 -20.83
CA TRP A 399 -6.22 13.80 -21.43
C TRP A 399 -5.16 14.91 -21.61
N LEU A 400 -4.26 15.08 -20.65
CA LEU A 400 -3.22 16.11 -20.74
C LEU A 400 -2.22 15.83 -21.88
N LEU A 401 -1.89 14.56 -22.14
CA LEU A 401 -1.08 14.18 -23.30
C LEU A 401 -1.84 14.35 -24.60
N ASP A 402 -3.10 13.93 -24.63
CA ASP A 402 -3.92 13.92 -25.84
C ASP A 402 -4.35 15.33 -26.29
N SER A 403 -4.62 16.24 -25.35
CA SER A 403 -5.05 17.62 -25.63
C SER A 403 -3.96 18.53 -26.22
N GLY A 404 -2.70 18.06 -26.32
CA GLY A 404 -1.56 18.86 -26.78
C GLY A 404 -1.14 19.97 -25.81
N HIS A 405 -1.69 20.01 -24.59
CA HIS A 405 -1.29 21.01 -23.60
C HIS A 405 0.15 20.84 -23.12
N GLY A 406 0.71 19.64 -23.25
CA GLY A 406 2.13 19.35 -23.03
C GLY A 406 3.04 19.69 -24.22
N ASP A 407 2.50 20.10 -25.36
CA ASP A 407 3.29 20.36 -26.57
C ASP A 407 4.32 21.46 -26.31
N GLY A 408 5.58 21.20 -26.68
CA GLY A 408 6.69 22.12 -26.45
C GLY A 408 7.35 22.01 -25.07
N LEU A 409 6.94 21.07 -24.22
CA LEU A 409 7.70 20.67 -23.04
C LEU A 409 8.70 19.56 -23.40
N PRO A 410 10.00 19.84 -23.56
CA PRO A 410 10.98 18.80 -23.83
C PRO A 410 11.10 17.88 -22.61
N ASP A 411 11.30 16.59 -22.88
CA ASP A 411 11.59 15.54 -21.88
C ASP A 411 10.71 15.62 -20.63
N ALA A 412 9.41 15.90 -20.84
CA ALA A 412 8.49 16.13 -19.74
C ALA A 412 8.01 14.82 -19.11
N GLY A 413 8.07 14.72 -17.78
CA GLY A 413 7.54 13.61 -16.99
C GLY A 413 6.36 14.04 -16.13
N PHE A 414 5.53 13.08 -15.70
CA PHE A 414 4.50 13.38 -14.71
C PHE A 414 5.10 13.45 -13.31
N VAL A 415 4.59 14.36 -12.50
CA VAL A 415 4.94 14.49 -11.09
C VAL A 415 3.67 14.69 -10.27
N LEU A 416 3.68 14.22 -9.03
CA LEU A 416 2.56 14.45 -8.13
C LEU A 416 2.56 15.92 -7.67
N PRO A 417 1.49 16.70 -7.89
CA PRO A 417 1.54 18.14 -7.67
C PRO A 417 1.72 18.54 -6.20
N VAL A 418 2.78 19.29 -5.89
CA VAL A 418 2.97 19.90 -4.57
C VAL A 418 1.97 21.04 -4.35
N GLY A 419 1.45 21.11 -3.12
CA GLY A 419 0.59 22.19 -2.64
C GLY A 419 -0.82 22.18 -3.24
N ALA A 420 -1.23 21.09 -3.90
CA ALA A 420 -2.56 20.90 -4.43
C ALA A 420 -3.35 19.94 -3.51
N PRO A 421 -4.15 20.46 -2.55
CA PRO A 421 -5.01 19.61 -1.74
C PRO A 421 -6.12 18.99 -2.60
N PHE A 422 -6.39 17.71 -2.39
CA PHE A 422 -7.57 17.04 -2.94
C PHE A 422 -8.40 16.42 -1.83
N THR A 423 -9.70 16.26 -2.09
CA THR A 423 -10.66 15.67 -1.16
C THR A 423 -11.39 14.53 -1.85
N TRP A 424 -11.66 13.45 -1.12
CA TRP A 424 -12.50 12.35 -1.58
C TRP A 424 -13.60 12.04 -0.59
N LYS A 425 -14.72 11.51 -1.09
CA LYS A 425 -15.82 10.95 -0.31
C LYS A 425 -16.27 9.64 -0.92
N TYR A 426 -16.50 8.65 -0.07
CA TYR A 426 -16.97 7.32 -0.46
C TYR A 426 -18.27 6.98 0.27
N ARG A 427 -19.31 6.60 -0.46
CA ARG A 427 -20.59 6.09 0.08
C ARG A 427 -21.01 4.80 -0.61
N GLY A 428 -20.04 3.94 -0.84
CA GLY A 428 -20.23 2.63 -1.44
C GLY A 428 -18.89 1.99 -1.75
N GLN A 429 -18.93 0.90 -2.49
CA GLN A 429 -17.78 0.08 -2.79
C GLN A 429 -17.92 -0.59 -4.14
N PHE A 430 -16.79 -0.88 -4.79
CA PHE A 430 -16.72 -1.69 -6.00
C PHE A 430 -16.35 -3.13 -5.64
N LEU A 431 -17.27 -4.04 -5.92
CA LEU A 431 -17.18 -5.47 -5.66
C LEU A 431 -16.82 -6.24 -6.94
N PRO A 432 -16.23 -7.45 -6.81
CA PRO A 432 -15.99 -8.33 -7.96
C PRO A 432 -17.24 -8.62 -8.80
N THR A 433 -18.43 -8.48 -8.22
CA THR A 433 -19.72 -8.78 -8.85
C THR A 433 -20.40 -7.58 -9.49
N ASP A 434 -19.86 -6.36 -9.35
CA ASP A 434 -20.51 -5.15 -9.88
C ASP A 434 -20.40 -5.04 -11.41
N GLY A 435 -19.56 -5.84 -12.06
CA GLY A 435 -19.45 -5.96 -13.52
C GLY A 435 -18.65 -4.83 -14.17
N GLU A 436 -18.93 -3.57 -13.84
CA GLU A 436 -18.22 -2.39 -14.35
C GLU A 436 -18.27 -1.23 -13.35
N TYR A 437 -17.38 -0.25 -13.56
CA TYR A 437 -17.53 1.08 -12.98
C TYR A 437 -17.51 2.15 -14.07
N LEU A 438 -18.23 3.24 -13.80
CA LEU A 438 -18.18 4.46 -14.60
C LEU A 438 -17.48 5.54 -13.80
N LEU A 439 -16.60 6.29 -14.44
CA LEU A 439 -16.10 7.56 -13.90
C LEU A 439 -16.42 8.71 -14.85
N GLU A 440 -16.56 9.89 -14.28
CA GLU A 440 -16.51 11.14 -15.02
C GLU A 440 -15.54 12.13 -14.36
N VAL A 441 -14.94 12.99 -15.17
CA VAL A 441 -14.03 14.05 -14.72
C VAL A 441 -14.38 15.36 -15.42
N HIS A 442 -14.56 16.41 -14.63
CA HIS A 442 -14.71 17.78 -15.10
C HIS A 442 -13.38 18.49 -14.98
N ILE A 443 -12.81 18.93 -16.11
CA ILE A 443 -11.57 19.71 -16.10
C ILE A 443 -11.87 21.08 -15.48
N ARG A 444 -11.28 21.37 -14.31
CA ARG A 444 -11.54 22.59 -13.53
C ARG A 444 -10.55 23.70 -13.86
N SER A 445 -9.27 23.38 -14.03
CA SER A 445 -8.25 24.36 -14.39
C SER A 445 -7.14 23.74 -15.22
N VAL A 446 -6.55 24.57 -16.09
CA VAL A 446 -5.32 24.28 -16.84
C VAL A 446 -4.38 25.45 -16.66
N GLU A 447 -3.33 25.27 -15.86
CA GLU A 447 -2.40 26.32 -15.47
C GLU A 447 -1.02 26.06 -16.06
N ARG A 448 -0.43 27.08 -16.69
CA ARG A 448 0.88 26.99 -17.36
C ARG A 448 1.90 27.85 -16.63
N ARG A 449 3.09 27.29 -16.39
CA ARG A 449 4.28 28.01 -15.91
C ARG A 449 5.48 27.60 -16.78
N PRO A 450 6.61 28.33 -16.73
CA PRO A 450 7.80 27.92 -17.50
C PRO A 450 8.17 26.46 -17.24
N GLY A 451 8.18 25.65 -18.32
CA GLY A 451 8.54 24.23 -18.30
C GLY A 451 7.51 23.28 -17.68
N ARG A 452 6.25 23.71 -17.42
CA ARG A 452 5.23 22.83 -16.82
C ARG A 452 3.78 23.24 -17.10
N VAL A 453 2.90 22.25 -17.03
CA VAL A 453 1.44 22.41 -17.02
C VAL A 453 0.84 21.61 -15.88
N ARG A 454 -0.04 22.24 -15.10
CA ARG A 454 -0.85 21.59 -14.07
C ARG A 454 -2.31 21.61 -14.46
N VAL A 455 -2.97 20.48 -14.30
CA VAL A 455 -4.41 20.32 -14.54
C VAL A 455 -5.07 19.87 -13.26
N THR A 456 -6.21 20.49 -12.94
CA THR A 456 -7.05 20.06 -11.81
C THR A 456 -8.42 19.64 -12.34
N GLY A 457 -9.00 18.60 -11.77
CA GLY A 457 -10.35 18.15 -12.08
C GLY A 457 -11.14 17.69 -10.86
N ASP A 458 -12.45 17.74 -11.00
CA ASP A 458 -13.39 17.12 -10.07
C ASP A 458 -14.01 15.90 -10.74
N ALA A 459 -14.28 14.85 -9.95
CA ALA A 459 -14.73 13.59 -10.49
C ALA A 459 -15.82 12.95 -9.65
N SER A 460 -16.63 12.14 -10.31
CA SER A 460 -17.59 11.24 -9.69
C SER A 460 -17.41 9.84 -10.23
N MET A 461 -17.73 8.82 -9.43
CA MET A 461 -17.73 7.43 -9.90
C MET A 461 -19.00 6.70 -9.47
N TRP A 462 -19.44 5.79 -10.34
CA TRP A 462 -20.62 4.98 -10.19
C TRP A 462 -20.27 3.52 -10.32
N LYS A 463 -20.93 2.71 -9.50
CA LYS A 463 -21.25 1.33 -9.88
C LYS A 463 -22.63 1.32 -10.56
N PRO A 464 -23.09 0.21 -11.18
CA PRO A 464 -24.36 0.21 -11.87
C PRO A 464 -25.51 0.78 -11.03
N GLY A 465 -26.10 1.88 -11.50
CA GLY A 465 -27.23 2.56 -10.88
C GLY A 465 -26.95 3.40 -9.63
N LEU A 466 -25.69 3.52 -9.16
CA LEU A 466 -25.39 4.21 -7.90
C LEU A 466 -24.07 4.98 -7.92
N ARG A 467 -24.17 6.31 -7.72
CA ARG A 467 -22.99 7.17 -7.52
C ARG A 467 -22.43 6.95 -6.12
N ILE A 468 -21.16 6.58 -6.04
CA ILE A 468 -20.54 6.18 -4.78
C ILE A 468 -19.32 7.01 -4.41
N TYR A 469 -18.56 7.53 -5.38
CA TYR A 469 -17.37 8.35 -5.13
C TYR A 469 -17.57 9.78 -5.64
N GLU A 470 -17.06 10.74 -4.87
CA GLU A 470 -16.93 12.15 -5.24
C GLU A 470 -15.51 12.59 -4.89
N LEU A 471 -14.78 13.10 -5.88
CA LEU A 471 -13.43 13.61 -5.74
C LEU A 471 -13.41 15.08 -6.16
N THR A 472 -12.69 15.91 -5.42
CA THR A 472 -12.53 17.33 -5.76
C THR A 472 -11.07 17.75 -5.67
N GLY A 473 -10.64 18.55 -6.63
CA GLY A 473 -9.27 19.06 -6.64
C GLY A 473 -8.20 18.02 -6.99
N VAL A 474 -8.56 16.92 -7.67
CA VAL A 474 -7.55 15.95 -8.14
C VAL A 474 -6.68 16.63 -9.18
N ALA A 475 -5.36 16.60 -8.98
CA ALA A 475 -4.43 17.34 -9.82
C ALA A 475 -3.35 16.44 -10.41
N VAL A 476 -2.93 16.76 -11.64
CA VAL A 476 -1.78 16.16 -12.31
C VAL A 476 -0.87 17.26 -12.85
N GLU A 477 0.43 17.04 -12.86
CA GLU A 477 1.40 17.99 -13.39
C GLU A 477 2.34 17.27 -14.37
N LEU A 478 2.46 17.83 -15.57
CA LEU A 478 3.45 17.45 -16.56
C LEU A 478 4.55 18.51 -16.57
N ARG A 479 5.80 18.07 -16.41
CA ARG A 479 6.92 18.98 -16.19
C ARG A 479 8.19 18.51 -16.90
N THR A 480 8.84 19.44 -17.60
CA THR A 480 10.18 19.26 -18.18
C THR A 480 11.20 18.95 -17.09
N GLU A 481 12.09 18.01 -17.36
CA GLU A 481 13.20 17.68 -16.48
C GLU A 481 13.99 18.94 -16.07
N GLY A 482 14.26 19.09 -14.76
CA GLY A 482 14.98 20.24 -14.20
C GLY A 482 14.18 21.54 -14.05
N ALA A 483 12.93 21.61 -14.52
CA ALA A 483 12.07 22.76 -14.23
C ALA A 483 11.75 22.83 -12.72
N ARG A 484 11.69 24.06 -12.18
CA ARG A 484 11.43 24.27 -10.74
C ARG A 484 10.07 23.71 -10.32
N PRO A 485 9.92 23.18 -9.09
CA PRO A 485 8.62 22.88 -8.48
C PRO A 485 7.67 24.08 -8.51
N TRP A 486 6.37 23.82 -8.36
CA TRP A 486 5.30 24.79 -8.60
C TRP A 486 5.54 26.14 -7.97
#